data_AF-A0AAX0PSE6-F1
#
_entry.id   AF-A0AAX0PSE6-F1
#
_cell.length_a   1.000
_cell.length_b   1.000
_cell.length_c   1.000
_cell.angle_alpha   90.00
_cell.angle_beta   90.00
_cell.angle_gamma   90.00
#
_symmetry.space_group_name_H-M   'P 1'
#
loop_
_entity.id
_entity.type
_entity.pdbx_description
1 polymer ?
#
loop_
_entity_poly.entity_id
_entity_poly.type
_entity_poly.pdbx_seq_one_letter_code
_entity_poly.pdbx_strand_id
1 'polypeptide(L)'
;MTQKQTNEKKAIKRYEMNKNYYITVDQIINKLDMKYKFFESKEIFDPEYLREYLGEKVSEHDKKMMKDLTEKITSTVKDKVNKDGFSYLDQTNEDGTEELLIDSRGLMNLDFALHNYFYSKSSIMNLQALKDRDHELQSKQIAEIAKDQADQDNILIQVKNSDERLNKQQFDDVDDILWDCDLSVFSYDLISDIEKAQPDLMKYQQFDDDFKNRFTRDFEHVKVEIACKNIFYNKMVLFRRDRYIKDYFMRELHTVKIRGKQIVYEGYSEYDRKLQNPLEWYCYNF
;
A
#
# COMPACT_ATOMS: atom_id res chain seq x y z
N MET A 1 6.76 -32.24 -26.43
CA MET A 1 6.05 -31.00 -26.08
C MET A 1 6.80 -30.38 -24.91
N THR A 2 7.25 -29.14 -25.02
CA THR A 2 8.04 -28.49 -23.94
C THR A 2 7.14 -27.99 -22.81
N GLN A 3 7.71 -27.72 -21.63
CA GLN A 3 6.99 -27.10 -20.51
C GLN A 3 6.37 -25.75 -20.93
N LYS A 4 7.11 -24.96 -21.73
CA LYS A 4 6.63 -23.71 -22.33
C LYS A 4 5.37 -23.92 -23.18
N GLN A 5 5.41 -24.85 -24.13
CA GLN A 5 4.25 -25.19 -25.00
C GLN A 5 3.03 -25.72 -24.21
N THR A 6 3.28 -26.40 -23.10
CA THR A 6 2.22 -26.91 -22.21
C THR A 6 1.58 -25.77 -21.40
N ASN A 7 2.38 -24.81 -20.94
CA ASN A 7 1.90 -23.61 -20.26
C ASN A 7 1.11 -22.69 -21.22
N GLU A 8 1.60 -22.49 -22.45
CA GLU A 8 0.90 -21.74 -23.50
C GLU A 8 -0.47 -22.35 -23.83
N LYS A 9 -0.55 -23.67 -24.05
CA LYS A 9 -1.84 -24.35 -24.29
C LYS A 9 -2.82 -24.22 -23.11
N LYS A 10 -2.31 -24.26 -21.87
CA LYS A 10 -3.14 -24.05 -20.67
C LYS A 10 -3.62 -22.60 -20.57
N ALA A 11 -2.77 -21.64 -20.90
CA ALA A 11 -3.12 -20.22 -20.90
C ALA A 11 -4.19 -19.91 -21.96
N ILE A 12 -4.03 -20.42 -23.18
CA ILE A 12 -5.00 -20.23 -24.29
C ILE A 12 -6.36 -20.79 -23.87
N LYS A 13 -6.41 -22.03 -23.38
CA LYS A 13 -7.66 -22.64 -22.90
C LYS A 13 -8.29 -21.86 -21.75
N ARG A 14 -7.49 -21.32 -20.82
CA ARG A 14 -8.00 -20.49 -19.71
C ARG A 14 -8.54 -19.16 -20.21
N TYR A 15 -7.91 -18.54 -21.19
CA TYR A 15 -8.34 -17.30 -21.80
C TYR A 15 -9.64 -17.48 -22.59
N GLU A 16 -9.77 -18.54 -23.38
CA GLU A 16 -11.03 -18.85 -24.08
C GLU A 16 -12.19 -19.03 -23.10
N MET A 17 -11.93 -19.62 -21.92
CA MET A 17 -12.94 -19.81 -20.88
C MET A 17 -13.18 -18.56 -20.01
N ASN A 18 -12.23 -17.63 -19.93
CA ASN A 18 -12.21 -16.52 -18.96
C ASN A 18 -11.61 -15.24 -19.56
N LYS A 19 -11.99 -14.89 -20.79
CA LYS A 19 -11.39 -13.77 -21.55
C LYS A 19 -11.40 -12.45 -20.77
N ASN A 20 -12.47 -12.21 -20.00
CA ASN A 20 -12.66 -11.00 -19.19
C ASN A 20 -11.68 -10.84 -18.01
N TYR A 21 -10.88 -11.86 -17.70
CA TYR A 21 -9.89 -11.82 -16.62
C TYR A 21 -8.47 -11.53 -17.12
N TYR A 22 -8.24 -11.45 -18.43
CA TYR A 22 -6.93 -11.11 -18.97
C TYR A 22 -6.88 -9.62 -19.29
N ILE A 23 -5.87 -8.94 -18.76
CA ILE A 23 -5.67 -7.50 -18.89
C ILE A 23 -4.27 -7.20 -19.39
N THR A 24 -4.10 -6.03 -20.00
CA THR A 24 -2.82 -5.57 -20.55
C THR A 24 -1.89 -5.10 -19.44
N VAL A 25 -0.58 -5.03 -19.70
CA VAL A 25 0.40 -4.47 -18.75
C VAL A 25 0.07 -3.01 -18.42
N ASP A 26 -0.39 -2.23 -19.39
CA ASP A 26 -0.77 -0.83 -19.17
C ASP A 26 -1.98 -0.71 -18.24
N GLN A 27 -2.99 -1.58 -18.39
CA GLN A 27 -4.11 -1.65 -17.47
C GLN A 27 -3.69 -2.02 -16.05
N ILE A 28 -2.65 -2.85 -15.90
CA ILE A 28 -2.05 -3.18 -14.60
C ILE A 28 -1.37 -1.95 -14.01
N ILE A 29 -0.56 -1.25 -14.80
CA ILE A 29 0.15 -0.05 -14.37
C ILE A 29 -0.84 1.02 -13.91
N ASN A 30 -1.93 1.24 -14.67
CA ASN A 30 -2.99 2.19 -14.29
C ASN A 30 -3.65 1.82 -12.95
N LYS A 31 -3.94 0.53 -12.73
CA LYS A 31 -4.47 0.05 -11.44
C LYS A 31 -3.48 0.27 -10.30
N LEU A 32 -2.20 0.01 -10.53
CA LEU A 32 -1.14 0.20 -9.53
C LEU A 32 -0.85 1.68 -9.27
N ASP A 33 -0.99 2.56 -10.27
CA ASP A 33 -0.81 4.00 -10.10
C ASP A 33 -1.84 4.62 -9.15
N MET A 34 -3.08 4.09 -9.12
CA MET A 34 -4.07 4.50 -8.11
C MET A 34 -3.55 4.31 -6.67
N LYS A 35 -2.80 3.24 -6.44
CA LYS A 35 -2.20 2.88 -5.14
C LYS A 35 -0.86 3.57 -4.89
N TYR A 36 0.02 3.61 -5.89
CA TYR A 36 1.42 4.01 -5.76
C TYR A 36 1.74 5.41 -6.30
N LYS A 37 0.88 6.04 -7.10
CA LYS A 37 1.12 7.36 -7.73
C LYS A 37 2.50 7.45 -8.38
N PHE A 38 2.73 6.67 -9.43
CA PHE A 38 3.94 6.71 -10.25
C PHE A 38 3.99 7.95 -11.13
N PHE A 39 2.84 8.42 -11.62
CA PHE A 39 2.76 9.51 -12.58
C PHE A 39 2.36 10.84 -11.93
N GLU A 40 2.80 11.94 -12.53
CA GLU A 40 2.58 13.30 -12.00
C GLU A 40 1.16 13.84 -12.26
N SER A 41 0.45 13.23 -13.21
CA SER A 41 -0.84 13.69 -13.66
C SER A 41 -1.95 13.50 -12.61
N LYS A 42 -2.77 14.53 -12.44
CA LYS A 42 -3.86 14.58 -11.43
C LYS A 42 -5.15 13.87 -11.84
N GLU A 43 -5.30 13.48 -13.10
CA GLU A 43 -6.53 12.86 -13.57
C GLU A 43 -6.46 11.33 -13.46
N ILE A 44 -7.11 10.84 -12.42
CA ILE A 44 -7.25 9.44 -12.00
C ILE A 44 -7.99 8.56 -13.06
N PHE A 45 -8.44 9.16 -14.17
CA PHE A 45 -9.37 8.51 -15.11
C PHE A 45 -8.97 8.54 -16.58
N ASP A 46 -7.77 8.98 -16.92
CA ASP A 46 -7.36 9.02 -18.33
C ASP A 46 -6.29 7.95 -18.60
N PRO A 47 -6.65 6.76 -19.13
CA PRO A 47 -5.66 5.89 -19.74
C PRO A 47 -4.88 6.70 -20.77
N GLU A 48 -3.56 6.47 -20.91
CA GLU A 48 -2.67 7.18 -21.84
C GLU A 48 -3.28 7.47 -23.22
N TYR A 49 -4.16 6.57 -23.68
CA TYR A 49 -4.95 6.66 -24.91
C TYR A 49 -5.77 7.97 -25.05
N LEU A 50 -6.30 8.54 -23.95
CA LEU A 50 -7.09 9.78 -24.01
C LEU A 50 -6.22 11.05 -24.00
N ARG A 51 -5.02 11.03 -23.40
CA ARG A 51 -4.12 12.22 -23.42
C ARG A 51 -3.53 12.50 -24.78
N GLU A 52 -3.19 11.45 -25.52
CA GLU A 52 -2.76 11.57 -26.91
C GLU A 52 -3.91 12.09 -27.79
N TYR A 53 -5.16 11.75 -27.45
CA TYR A 53 -6.37 12.23 -28.12
C TYR A 53 -6.77 13.67 -27.74
N LEU A 54 -6.49 14.10 -26.51
CA LEU A 54 -6.78 15.44 -25.97
C LEU A 54 -5.65 16.45 -26.24
N GLY A 55 -4.53 16.01 -26.84
CA GLY A 55 -3.42 16.88 -27.22
C GLY A 55 -2.53 17.33 -26.05
N GLU A 56 -2.67 16.70 -24.87
CA GLU A 56 -1.81 16.98 -23.73
C GLU A 56 -0.49 16.23 -23.89
N LYS A 57 0.63 16.97 -23.91
CA LYS A 57 1.96 16.38 -23.97
C LYS A 57 2.24 15.59 -22.69
N VAL A 58 2.15 14.27 -22.75
CA VAL A 58 2.68 13.36 -21.71
C VAL A 58 4.15 13.71 -21.47
N SER A 59 4.52 13.91 -20.20
CA SER A 59 5.88 14.32 -19.82
C SER A 59 6.90 13.26 -20.23
N GLU A 60 8.14 13.66 -20.54
CA GLU A 60 9.22 12.69 -20.82
C GLU A 60 9.49 11.78 -19.63
N HIS A 61 9.28 12.28 -18.42
CA HIS A 61 9.34 11.51 -17.19
C HIS A 61 8.31 10.37 -17.18
N ASP A 62 7.03 10.69 -17.44
CA ASP A 62 5.94 9.71 -17.41
C ASP A 62 6.12 8.64 -18.50
N LYS A 63 6.56 9.04 -19.70
CA LYS A 63 6.89 8.09 -20.79
C LYS A 63 7.99 7.11 -20.38
N LYS A 64 9.04 7.61 -19.72
CA LYS A 64 10.13 6.78 -19.21
C LYS A 64 9.64 5.86 -18.09
N MET A 65 8.83 6.37 -17.18
CA MET A 65 8.24 5.60 -16.08
C MET A 65 7.36 4.46 -16.61
N MET A 66 6.49 4.73 -17.58
CA MET A 66 5.63 3.72 -18.21
C MET A 66 6.49 2.61 -18.83
N LYS A 67 7.52 2.98 -19.61
CA LYS A 67 8.46 2.02 -20.19
C LYS A 67 9.17 1.17 -19.13
N ASP A 68 9.75 1.80 -18.10
CA ASP A 68 10.46 1.12 -17.00
C ASP A 68 9.53 0.13 -16.27
N LEU A 69 8.28 0.52 -16.01
CA LEU A 69 7.27 -0.32 -15.36
C LEU A 69 6.88 -1.50 -16.25
N THR A 70 6.63 -1.25 -17.54
CA THR A 70 6.24 -2.28 -18.52
C THR A 70 7.33 -3.33 -18.70
N GLU A 71 8.59 -2.92 -18.83
CA GLU A 71 9.73 -3.83 -18.93
C GLU A 71 9.88 -4.68 -17.65
N LYS A 72 9.71 -4.07 -16.47
CA LYS A 72 9.86 -4.77 -15.20
C LYS A 72 8.73 -5.76 -14.92
N ILE A 73 7.49 -5.40 -15.22
CA ILE A 73 6.32 -6.29 -15.08
C ILE A 73 6.45 -7.46 -16.05
N THR A 74 6.73 -7.18 -17.33
CA THR A 74 6.87 -8.19 -18.38
C THR A 74 7.93 -9.22 -18.03
N SER A 75 9.13 -8.78 -17.66
CA SER A 75 10.23 -9.67 -17.26
C SER A 75 9.85 -10.52 -16.05
N THR A 76 9.27 -9.90 -15.01
CA THR A 76 8.90 -10.60 -13.76
C THR A 76 7.82 -11.67 -14.00
N VAL A 77 6.81 -11.36 -14.80
CA VAL A 77 5.77 -12.33 -15.16
C VAL A 77 6.38 -13.50 -15.93
N LYS A 78 7.17 -13.21 -16.98
CA LYS A 78 7.80 -14.26 -17.81
C LYS A 78 8.70 -15.17 -16.98
N ASP A 79 9.45 -14.62 -16.02
CA ASP A 79 10.32 -15.40 -15.12
C ASP A 79 9.53 -16.26 -14.13
N LYS A 80 8.43 -15.72 -13.57
CA LYS A 80 7.65 -16.39 -12.50
C LYS A 80 6.57 -17.35 -13.00
N VAL A 81 6.32 -17.43 -14.31
CA VAL A 81 5.33 -18.35 -14.93
C VAL A 81 5.59 -19.83 -14.63
N ASN A 82 6.84 -20.20 -14.35
CA ASN A 82 7.18 -21.57 -14.00
C ASN A 82 7.09 -21.88 -12.50
N LYS A 83 6.83 -20.88 -11.63
CA LYS A 83 6.92 -21.01 -10.16
C LYS A 83 5.68 -20.53 -9.41
N ASP A 84 5.09 -19.40 -9.79
CA ASP A 84 4.18 -18.65 -8.90
C ASP A 84 2.75 -18.44 -9.46
N GLY A 85 2.36 -19.20 -10.50
CA GLY A 85 0.97 -19.27 -10.95
C GLY A 85 0.49 -18.12 -11.87
N PHE A 86 1.40 -17.34 -12.44
CA PHE A 86 1.04 -16.37 -13.47
C PHE A 86 0.63 -17.06 -14.78
N SER A 87 -0.53 -16.70 -15.31
CA SER A 87 -0.97 -17.10 -16.65
C SER A 87 -0.89 -15.86 -17.53
N TYR A 88 -0.13 -15.94 -18.63
CA TYR A 88 -0.07 -14.88 -19.63
C TYR A 88 -0.27 -15.43 -21.03
N LEU A 89 -0.60 -14.53 -21.95
CA LEU A 89 -0.66 -14.78 -23.38
C LEU A 89 0.02 -13.63 -24.12
N ASP A 90 0.81 -13.96 -25.13
CA ASP A 90 1.24 -12.99 -26.12
C ASP A 90 0.13 -12.91 -27.19
N GLN A 91 -0.49 -11.75 -27.35
CA GLN A 91 -1.46 -11.45 -28.40
C GLN A 91 -0.80 -10.55 -29.45
N THR A 92 -0.95 -10.89 -30.73
CA THR A 92 -0.55 -9.98 -31.81
C THR A 92 -1.74 -9.09 -32.18
N ASN A 93 -1.54 -7.78 -32.10
CA ASN A 93 -2.53 -6.77 -32.48
C ASN A 93 -2.64 -6.62 -34.01
N GLU A 94 -3.68 -5.94 -34.48
CA GLU A 94 -3.93 -5.72 -35.92
C GLU A 94 -2.80 -4.95 -36.61
N ASP A 95 -2.05 -4.13 -35.86
CA ASP A 95 -0.87 -3.38 -36.32
C ASP A 95 0.43 -4.21 -36.28
N GLY A 96 0.35 -5.48 -35.88
CA GLY A 96 1.49 -6.40 -35.77
C GLY A 96 2.30 -6.27 -34.48
N THR A 97 1.89 -5.43 -33.54
CA THR A 97 2.55 -5.32 -32.22
C THR A 97 2.20 -6.53 -31.34
N GLU A 98 3.17 -7.01 -30.56
CA GLU A 98 2.94 -8.05 -29.55
C GLU A 98 2.59 -7.40 -28.22
N GLU A 99 1.43 -7.77 -27.67
CA GLU A 99 0.95 -7.33 -26.37
C GLU A 99 0.86 -8.49 -25.39
N LEU A 100 1.37 -8.28 -24.17
CA LEU A 100 1.30 -9.26 -23.10
C LEU A 100 0.00 -9.10 -22.31
N LEU A 101 -0.87 -10.10 -22.39
CA LEU A 101 -2.06 -10.21 -21.58
C LEU A 101 -1.79 -11.07 -20.34
N ILE A 102 -2.13 -10.57 -19.15
CA ILE A 102 -1.89 -11.22 -17.87
C ILE A 102 -3.22 -11.48 -17.17
N ASP A 103 -3.39 -12.67 -16.59
CA ASP A 103 -4.54 -12.99 -15.75
C ASP A 103 -4.57 -12.10 -14.50
N SER A 104 -5.60 -11.26 -14.41
CA SER A 104 -5.78 -10.26 -13.35
C SER A 104 -5.93 -10.87 -11.96
N ARG A 105 -6.21 -12.18 -11.85
CA ARG A 105 -6.24 -12.88 -10.55
C ARG A 105 -4.85 -13.07 -9.96
N GLY A 106 -3.80 -12.96 -10.78
CA GLY A 106 -2.41 -12.99 -10.34
C GLY A 106 -1.86 -11.64 -9.86
N LEU A 107 -2.65 -10.56 -9.89
CA LEU A 107 -2.15 -9.21 -9.58
C LEU A 107 -1.61 -9.07 -8.16
N MET A 108 -2.22 -9.75 -7.19
CA MET A 108 -1.72 -9.74 -5.81
C MET A 108 -0.30 -10.33 -5.74
N ASN A 109 -0.02 -11.39 -6.48
CA ASN A 109 1.31 -11.99 -6.54
C ASN A 109 2.30 -11.07 -7.25
N LEU A 110 1.85 -10.31 -8.26
CA LEU A 110 2.67 -9.33 -8.95
C LEU A 110 3.04 -8.17 -8.01
N ASP A 111 2.05 -7.60 -7.32
CA ASP A 111 2.27 -6.53 -6.32
C ASP A 111 3.23 -7.00 -5.23
N PHE A 112 3.07 -8.23 -4.72
CA PHE A 112 4.01 -8.79 -3.76
C PHE A 112 5.42 -8.98 -4.33
N ALA A 113 5.54 -9.51 -5.55
CA ALA A 113 6.83 -9.77 -6.19
C ALA A 113 7.60 -8.49 -6.54
N LEU A 114 6.88 -7.40 -6.83
CA LEU A 114 7.44 -6.11 -7.25
C LEU A 114 7.30 -5.00 -6.22
N HIS A 115 6.89 -5.33 -5.00
CA HIS A 115 6.58 -4.37 -3.94
C HIS A 115 7.68 -3.32 -3.75
N ASN A 116 8.92 -3.76 -3.50
CA ASN A 116 10.05 -2.84 -3.28
C ASN A 116 10.37 -1.99 -4.52
N TYR A 117 10.16 -2.54 -5.71
CA TYR A 117 10.36 -1.80 -6.95
C TYR A 117 9.30 -0.70 -7.09
N PHE A 118 8.03 -1.03 -6.88
CA PHE A 118 6.94 -0.05 -6.91
C PHE A 118 7.10 1.02 -5.83
N TYR A 119 7.51 0.66 -4.61
CA TYR A 119 7.84 1.63 -3.57
C TYR A 119 8.91 2.62 -4.01
N SER A 120 10.00 2.13 -4.60
CA SER A 120 11.09 2.99 -5.04
C SER A 120 10.71 3.96 -6.16
N LYS A 121 9.71 3.62 -6.97
CA LYS A 121 9.24 4.42 -8.11
C LYS A 121 8.04 5.31 -7.77
N SER A 122 7.37 5.04 -6.66
CA SER A 122 6.21 5.81 -6.18
C SER A 122 6.60 7.25 -5.83
N SER A 123 5.81 8.24 -6.23
CA SER A 123 6.01 9.63 -5.80
C SER A 123 5.61 9.88 -4.34
N ILE A 124 4.85 8.96 -3.73
CA ILE A 124 4.27 9.13 -2.38
C ILE A 124 4.76 8.10 -1.35
N MET A 125 5.33 6.97 -1.79
CA MET A 125 5.82 5.87 -0.95
C MET A 125 7.33 5.68 -1.03
N ASN A 126 8.05 6.43 -1.89
CA ASN A 126 9.51 6.33 -1.88
C ASN A 126 10.07 6.90 -0.57
N LEU A 127 11.25 6.40 -0.17
CA LEU A 127 11.86 6.70 1.12
C LEU A 127 12.06 8.21 1.35
N GLN A 128 12.46 8.97 0.32
CA GLN A 128 12.70 10.41 0.47
C GLN A 128 11.38 11.16 0.65
N ALA A 129 10.37 10.86 -0.17
CA ALA A 129 9.05 11.48 -0.07
C ALA A 129 8.38 11.23 1.28
N LEU A 130 8.54 10.03 1.84
CA LEU A 130 8.04 9.69 3.18
C LEU A 130 8.77 10.50 4.28
N LYS A 131 10.11 10.58 4.22
CA LYS A 131 10.91 11.39 5.16
C LYS A 131 10.51 12.87 5.11
N ASP A 132 10.41 13.44 3.91
CA ASP A 132 10.07 14.85 3.73
C ASP A 132 8.68 15.15 4.32
N ARG A 133 7.72 14.25 4.12
CA ARG A 133 6.37 14.36 4.70
C ARG A 133 6.38 14.25 6.22
N ASP A 134 7.13 13.31 6.79
CA ASP A 134 7.25 13.19 8.25
C ASP A 134 7.87 14.44 8.87
N HIS A 135 8.90 15.01 8.22
CA HIS A 135 9.50 16.26 8.65
C HIS A 135 8.53 17.44 8.57
N GLU A 136 7.75 17.54 7.50
CA GLU A 136 6.71 18.57 7.35
C GLU A 136 5.65 18.45 8.45
N LEU A 137 5.11 17.25 8.67
CA LEU A 137 4.10 16.97 9.69
C LEU A 137 4.63 17.28 11.09
N GLN A 138 5.82 16.79 11.42
CA GLN A 138 6.47 17.06 12.72
C GLN A 138 6.67 18.56 12.92
N SER A 139 7.22 19.26 11.93
CA SER A 139 7.47 20.70 12.01
C SER A 139 6.18 21.48 12.25
N LYS A 140 5.11 21.11 11.54
CA LYS A 140 3.78 21.71 11.71
C LYS A 140 3.23 21.48 13.12
N GLN A 141 3.27 20.25 13.63
CA GLN A 141 2.77 19.92 14.96
C GLN A 141 3.57 20.63 16.07
N ILE A 142 4.90 20.74 15.91
CA ILE A 142 5.76 21.48 16.84
C ILE A 142 5.40 22.97 16.82
N ALA A 143 5.22 23.56 15.64
CA ALA A 143 4.86 24.97 15.51
C ALA A 143 3.50 25.32 16.15
N GLU A 144 2.55 24.38 16.16
CA GLU A 144 1.24 24.56 16.81
C GLU A 144 1.32 24.65 18.34
N ILE A 145 2.37 24.12 18.97
CA ILE A 145 2.51 24.05 20.43
C ILE A 145 3.67 24.87 20.99
N ALA A 146 4.56 25.33 20.13
CA ALA A 146 5.72 26.14 20.48
C ALA A 146 5.36 27.62 20.59
N LYS A 147 6.05 28.33 21.49
CA LYS A 147 5.86 29.79 21.67
C LYS A 147 6.70 30.63 20.71
N ASP A 148 7.89 30.13 20.38
CA ASP A 148 8.90 30.81 19.56
C ASP A 148 9.90 29.77 19.00
N GLN A 149 10.90 30.22 18.23
CA GLN A 149 11.89 29.33 17.62
C GLN A 149 12.73 28.56 18.63
N ALA A 150 13.12 29.17 19.75
CA ALA A 150 13.90 28.48 20.77
C ALA A 150 13.09 27.36 21.43
N ASP A 151 11.78 27.58 21.59
CA ASP A 151 10.85 26.57 22.08
C ASP A 151 10.65 25.43 21.06
N GLN A 152 10.59 25.73 19.75
CA GLN A 152 10.55 24.72 18.70
C GLN A 152 11.78 23.80 18.74
N ASP A 153 12.97 24.39 18.86
CA ASP A 153 14.23 23.64 18.92
C ASP A 153 14.28 22.75 20.17
N ASN A 154 13.81 23.26 21.32
CA ASN A 154 13.71 22.51 22.57
C ASN A 154 12.70 21.35 22.47
N ILE A 155 11.57 21.53 21.80
CA ILE A 155 10.60 20.45 21.56
C ILE A 155 11.20 19.39 20.64
N LEU A 156 11.90 19.79 19.58
CA LEU A 156 12.57 18.84 18.68
C LEU A 156 13.60 17.98 19.41
N ILE A 157 14.35 18.55 20.35
CA ILE A 157 15.27 17.81 21.22
C ILE A 157 14.51 16.83 22.12
N GLN A 158 13.39 17.25 22.71
CA GLN A 158 12.54 16.36 23.52
C GLN A 158 12.00 15.18 22.70
N VAL A 159 11.56 15.41 21.46
CA VAL A 159 11.11 14.33 20.56
C VAL A 159 12.23 13.33 20.28
N LYS A 160 13.45 13.80 20.04
CA LYS A 160 14.61 12.94 19.77
C LYS A 160 15.05 12.10 20.97
N ASN A 161 14.87 12.63 22.17
CA ASN A 161 15.31 12.01 23.42
C ASN A 161 14.16 11.39 24.23
N SER A 162 12.94 11.33 23.68
CA SER A 162 11.78 10.74 24.37
C SER A 162 11.95 9.24 24.55
N ASP A 163 11.62 8.73 25.72
CA ASP A 163 11.59 7.29 26.01
C ASP A 163 10.51 6.54 25.19
N GLU A 164 9.52 7.28 24.68
CA GLU A 164 8.52 6.75 23.75
C GLU A 164 9.07 6.56 22.33
N ARG A 165 10.24 7.13 22.01
CA ARG A 165 10.84 6.97 20.68
C ARG A 165 11.52 5.60 20.58
N LEU A 166 11.02 4.74 19.69
CA LEU A 166 11.56 3.41 19.49
C LEU A 166 12.83 3.46 18.62
N ASN A 167 13.78 2.58 18.94
CA ASN A 167 14.90 2.26 18.06
C ASN A 167 14.56 1.10 17.12
N LYS A 168 15.45 0.81 16.17
CA LYS A 168 15.22 -0.24 15.16
C LYS A 168 14.94 -1.62 15.78
N GLN A 169 15.69 -2.03 16.80
CA GLN A 169 15.49 -3.33 17.44
C GLN A 169 14.09 -3.42 18.08
N GLN A 170 13.61 -2.35 18.70
CA GLN A 170 12.26 -2.32 19.28
C GLN A 170 11.18 -2.40 18.21
N PHE A 171 11.39 -1.80 17.03
CA PHE A 171 10.47 -1.95 15.90
C PHE A 171 10.48 -3.38 15.36
N ASP A 172 11.65 -3.99 15.22
CA ASP A 172 11.78 -5.39 14.80
C ASP A 172 11.04 -6.32 15.79
N ASP A 173 11.21 -6.11 17.11
CA ASP A 173 10.51 -6.86 18.15
C ASP A 173 8.97 -6.70 18.07
N VAL A 174 8.48 -5.50 17.74
CA VAL A 174 7.03 -5.25 17.58
C VAL A 174 6.48 -5.93 16.33
N ASP A 175 7.21 -5.90 15.23
CA ASP A 175 6.78 -6.54 13.98
C ASP A 175 6.63 -8.05 14.19
N ASP A 176 7.54 -8.68 14.94
CA ASP A 176 7.46 -10.09 15.32
C ASP A 176 6.22 -10.38 16.20
N ILE A 177 5.96 -9.57 17.24
CA ILE A 177 4.76 -9.68 18.09
C ILE A 177 3.48 -9.61 17.25
N LEU A 178 3.43 -8.63 16.35
CA LEU A 178 2.30 -8.42 15.45
C LEU A 178 2.20 -9.53 14.39
N TRP A 179 3.31 -10.12 13.97
CA TRP A 179 3.35 -11.28 13.08
C TRP A 179 2.63 -12.49 13.65
N ASP A 180 2.91 -12.80 14.92
CA ASP A 180 2.40 -13.98 15.62
C ASP A 180 0.99 -13.78 16.21
N CYS A 181 0.45 -12.56 16.17
CA CYS A 181 -0.90 -12.28 16.64
C CYS A 181 -1.97 -12.88 15.72
N ASP A 182 -2.75 -13.84 16.23
CA ASP A 182 -3.92 -14.36 15.52
C ASP A 182 -5.06 -13.32 15.54
N LEU A 183 -5.03 -12.43 14.55
CA LEU A 183 -6.03 -11.38 14.33
C LEU A 183 -7.27 -11.87 13.55
N SER A 184 -7.46 -13.19 13.43
CA SER A 184 -8.60 -13.78 12.72
C SER A 184 -9.94 -13.66 13.48
N VAL A 185 -9.91 -13.29 14.76
CA VAL A 185 -11.12 -13.25 15.62
C VAL A 185 -12.04 -12.08 15.26
N PHE A 186 -13.27 -12.39 14.84
CA PHE A 186 -14.36 -11.45 14.54
C PHE A 186 -15.10 -10.98 15.80
N SER A 187 -14.40 -10.37 16.76
CA SER A 187 -15.08 -9.79 17.91
C SER A 187 -15.48 -8.33 17.68
N TYR A 188 -16.52 -7.93 18.40
CA TYR A 188 -16.93 -6.54 18.56
C TYR A 188 -15.97 -5.75 19.45
N ASP A 189 -15.12 -6.42 20.23
CA ASP A 189 -14.16 -5.84 21.17
C ASP A 189 -12.72 -6.16 20.75
N LEU A 190 -12.37 -5.77 19.53
CA LEU A 190 -11.11 -6.10 18.88
C LEU A 190 -9.88 -5.66 19.69
N ILE A 191 -9.97 -4.52 20.39
CA ILE A 191 -8.86 -4.02 21.20
C ILE A 191 -8.61 -4.95 22.38
N SER A 192 -9.65 -5.29 23.14
CA SER A 192 -9.55 -6.22 24.28
C SER A 192 -8.99 -7.57 23.86
N ASP A 193 -9.32 -8.04 22.66
CA ASP A 193 -8.76 -9.29 22.15
C ASP A 193 -7.28 -9.17 21.77
N ILE A 194 -6.87 -8.05 21.18
CA ILE A 194 -5.44 -7.76 20.93
C ILE A 194 -4.68 -7.64 22.25
N GLU A 195 -5.23 -6.95 23.24
CA GLU A 195 -4.63 -6.79 24.57
C GLU A 195 -4.41 -8.14 25.28
N LYS A 196 -5.38 -9.05 25.16
CA LYS A 196 -5.27 -10.41 25.71
C LYS A 196 -4.28 -11.28 24.95
N ALA A 197 -4.29 -11.18 23.62
CA ALA A 197 -3.43 -11.98 22.76
C ALA A 197 -1.97 -11.52 22.82
N GLN A 198 -1.74 -10.20 22.95
CA GLN A 198 -0.43 -9.56 22.89
C GLN A 198 -0.27 -8.52 24.01
N PRO A 199 -0.16 -8.95 25.28
CA PRO A 199 0.02 -8.05 26.40
C PRO A 199 1.33 -7.24 26.31
N ASP A 200 2.36 -7.79 25.66
CA ASP A 200 3.64 -7.12 25.46
C ASP A 200 3.54 -5.90 24.53
N LEU A 201 2.51 -5.82 23.70
CA LEU A 201 2.23 -4.66 22.88
C LEU A 201 1.71 -3.50 23.76
N MET A 202 1.05 -3.78 24.88
CA MET A 202 0.45 -2.74 25.73
C MET A 202 1.44 -2.03 26.66
N LYS A 203 2.72 -2.40 26.62
CA LYS A 203 3.77 -1.69 27.36
C LYS A 203 4.11 -0.31 26.78
N TYR A 204 3.72 -0.04 25.52
CA TYR A 204 4.01 1.22 24.83
C TYR A 204 3.00 2.30 25.21
N GLN A 205 3.48 3.45 25.68
CA GLN A 205 2.65 4.55 26.21
C GLN A 205 1.80 5.25 25.13
N GLN A 206 2.12 5.01 23.86
CA GLN A 206 1.33 5.50 22.73
C GLN A 206 -0.04 4.82 22.61
N PHE A 207 -0.22 3.61 23.15
CA PHE A 207 -1.51 2.90 23.09
C PHE A 207 -2.45 3.27 24.25
N ASP A 208 -2.77 4.56 24.35
CA ASP A 208 -3.69 5.10 25.34
C ASP A 208 -5.17 5.02 24.91
N ASP A 209 -6.07 5.55 25.74
CA ASP A 209 -7.50 5.56 25.45
C ASP A 209 -7.85 6.35 24.18
N ASP A 210 -7.10 7.41 23.87
CA ASP A 210 -7.31 8.20 22.66
C ASP A 210 -6.96 7.36 21.41
N PHE A 211 -5.85 6.61 21.43
CA PHE A 211 -5.52 5.64 20.39
C PHE A 211 -6.64 4.60 20.22
N LYS A 212 -7.10 4.00 21.33
CA LYS A 212 -8.13 2.95 21.29
C LYS A 212 -9.43 3.45 20.68
N ASN A 213 -9.86 4.65 21.05
CA ASN A 213 -11.04 5.29 20.50
C ASN A 213 -10.89 5.60 19.01
N ARG A 214 -9.74 6.14 18.59
CA ARG A 214 -9.46 6.42 17.16
C ARG A 214 -9.43 5.13 16.34
N PHE A 215 -8.71 4.12 16.80
CA PHE A 215 -8.60 2.83 16.12
C PHE A 215 -9.97 2.18 15.93
N THR A 216 -10.79 2.13 16.99
CA THR A 216 -12.14 1.53 16.91
C THR A 216 -12.99 2.26 15.89
N ARG A 217 -13.06 3.60 15.98
CA ARG A 217 -13.83 4.43 15.04
C ARG A 217 -13.37 4.23 13.59
N ASP A 218 -12.07 4.33 13.34
CA ASP A 218 -11.52 4.25 11.99
C ASP A 218 -11.71 2.82 11.43
N PHE A 219 -11.52 1.79 12.25
CA PHE A 219 -11.75 0.39 11.85
C PHE A 219 -13.22 0.11 11.51
N GLU A 220 -14.18 0.62 12.29
CA GLU A 220 -15.60 0.53 11.94
C GLU A 220 -15.91 1.26 10.63
N HIS A 221 -15.34 2.44 10.42
CA HIS A 221 -15.53 3.18 9.19
C HIS A 221 -15.04 2.39 7.96
N VAL A 222 -13.85 1.79 8.05
CA VAL A 222 -13.30 0.94 6.97
C VAL A 222 -14.19 -0.28 6.69
N LYS A 223 -14.73 -0.93 7.73
CA LYS A 223 -15.69 -2.03 7.54
C LYS A 223 -16.93 -1.59 6.79
N VAL A 224 -17.46 -0.40 7.08
CA VAL A 224 -18.60 0.19 6.37
C VAL A 224 -18.24 0.47 4.92
N GLU A 225 -17.08 1.10 4.64
CA GLU A 225 -16.63 1.36 3.27
C GLU A 225 -16.52 0.08 2.43
N ILE A 226 -15.96 -0.99 3.02
CA ILE A 226 -15.85 -2.31 2.36
C ILE A 226 -17.22 -2.92 2.13
N ALA A 227 -18.12 -2.86 3.12
CA ALA A 227 -19.49 -3.37 2.97
C ALA A 227 -20.23 -2.63 1.86
N CYS A 228 -20.13 -1.29 1.81
CA CYS A 228 -20.68 -0.49 0.72
C CYS A 228 -20.07 -0.90 -0.64
N LYS A 229 -18.75 -1.04 -0.74
CA LYS A 229 -18.09 -1.51 -1.96
C LYS A 229 -18.62 -2.90 -2.39
N ASN A 230 -18.78 -3.82 -1.44
CA ASN A 230 -19.33 -5.15 -1.73
C ASN A 230 -20.81 -5.15 -2.16
N ILE A 231 -21.61 -4.18 -1.71
CA ILE A 231 -23.00 -4.03 -2.14
C ILE A 231 -23.08 -3.48 -3.57
N PHE A 232 -22.23 -2.51 -3.91
CA PHE A 232 -22.30 -1.82 -5.19
C PHE A 232 -21.51 -2.50 -6.32
N TYR A 233 -20.56 -3.38 -5.99
CA TYR A 233 -19.76 -4.11 -6.97
C TYR A 233 -20.13 -5.59 -7.00
N ASN A 234 -20.26 -6.17 -8.21
CA ASN A 234 -20.58 -7.59 -8.43
C ASN A 234 -19.49 -8.58 -7.96
N LYS A 235 -18.48 -8.12 -7.20
CA LYS A 235 -17.34 -8.92 -6.73
C LYS A 235 -17.09 -8.62 -5.26
N MET A 236 -16.97 -9.69 -4.48
CA MET A 236 -16.62 -9.60 -3.06
C MET A 236 -15.17 -9.16 -2.90
N VAL A 237 -14.96 -8.05 -2.21
CA VAL A 237 -13.68 -7.55 -1.75
C VAL A 237 -13.28 -8.32 -0.51
N LEU A 238 -12.09 -8.95 -0.54
CA LEU A 238 -11.47 -9.50 0.66
C LEU A 238 -10.62 -8.43 1.35
N PHE A 239 -10.78 -8.29 2.66
CA PHE A 239 -10.05 -7.34 3.48
C PHE A 239 -8.96 -8.03 4.30
N ARG A 240 -7.71 -7.60 4.08
CA ARG A 240 -6.53 -7.94 4.89
C ARG A 240 -6.55 -7.17 6.19
N ARG A 241 -7.51 -7.53 7.06
CA ARG A 241 -7.69 -6.96 8.39
C ARG A 241 -6.41 -7.02 9.21
N ASP A 242 -5.74 -8.17 9.18
CA ASP A 242 -4.44 -8.39 9.82
C ASP A 242 -3.47 -7.25 9.51
N ARG A 243 -3.24 -6.96 8.22
CA ARG A 243 -2.30 -5.93 7.78
C ARG A 243 -2.75 -4.52 8.15
N TYR A 244 -4.04 -4.22 8.03
CA TYR A 244 -4.58 -2.92 8.45
C TYR A 244 -4.29 -2.65 9.93
N ILE A 245 -4.55 -3.65 10.79
CA ILE A 245 -4.31 -3.52 12.23
C ILE A 245 -2.81 -3.31 12.49
N LYS A 246 -1.94 -4.13 11.89
CA LYS A 246 -0.49 -3.99 12.05
C LYS A 246 -0.01 -2.60 11.69
N ASP A 247 -0.38 -2.11 10.51
CA ASP A 247 0.01 -0.78 10.05
C ASP A 247 -0.55 0.32 10.98
N TYR A 248 -1.74 0.15 11.56
CA TYR A 248 -2.31 1.11 12.52
C TYR A 248 -1.49 1.20 13.82
N PHE A 249 -1.06 0.06 14.35
CA PHE A 249 -0.22 0.00 15.54
C PHE A 249 1.19 0.53 15.25
N MET A 250 1.79 0.13 14.12
CA MET A 250 3.08 0.63 13.69
C MET A 250 3.07 2.15 13.51
N ARG A 251 2.05 2.71 12.83
CA ARG A 251 1.86 4.17 12.70
C ARG A 251 1.92 4.88 14.05
N GLU A 252 1.18 4.37 15.04
CA GLU A 252 1.05 5.01 16.34
C GLU A 252 2.39 5.01 17.12
N LEU A 253 3.19 3.95 16.98
CA LEU A 253 4.52 3.87 17.60
C LEU A 253 5.52 4.88 17.03
N HIS A 254 5.28 5.39 15.81
CA HIS A 254 6.03 6.51 15.22
C HIS A 254 5.59 7.89 15.76
N THR A 255 5.09 7.94 16.99
CA THR A 255 4.69 9.17 17.65
C THR A 255 5.19 9.25 19.08
N VAL A 256 5.28 10.48 19.61
CA VAL A 256 5.62 10.78 20.99
C VAL A 256 4.71 11.87 21.56
N LYS A 257 4.47 11.89 22.86
CA LYS A 257 3.66 12.90 23.55
C LYS A 257 4.54 13.98 24.15
N ILE A 258 4.43 15.19 23.61
CA ILE A 258 5.06 16.39 24.18
C ILE A 258 3.96 17.36 24.59
N ARG A 259 3.95 17.76 25.87
CA ARG A 259 2.97 18.72 26.43
C ARG A 259 1.51 18.31 26.20
N GLY A 260 1.23 17.00 26.29
CA GLY A 260 -0.11 16.45 26.04
C GLY A 260 -0.54 16.46 24.57
N LYS A 261 0.39 16.68 23.64
CA LYS A 261 0.15 16.65 22.19
C LYS A 261 1.01 15.58 21.55
N GLN A 262 0.41 14.84 20.63
CA GLN A 262 1.09 13.80 19.87
C GLN A 262 1.90 14.44 18.73
N ILE A 263 3.19 14.14 18.69
CA ILE A 263 4.14 14.61 17.70
C ILE A 263 4.69 13.40 16.94
N VAL A 264 4.59 13.41 15.62
CA VAL A 264 5.10 12.33 14.76
C VAL A 264 6.62 12.39 14.64
N TYR A 265 7.24 11.27 14.29
CA TYR A 265 8.63 11.23 13.82
C TYR A 265 8.79 10.28 12.63
N GLU A 266 9.99 10.32 12.03
CA GLU A 266 10.35 9.56 10.84
C GLU A 266 9.89 8.09 10.88
N GLY A 267 9.18 7.68 9.82
CA GLY A 267 8.56 6.37 9.61
C GLY A 267 7.04 6.36 9.77
N TYR A 268 6.45 7.43 10.31
CA TYR A 268 4.99 7.56 10.48
C TYR A 268 4.22 7.52 9.15
N SER A 269 4.67 8.28 8.16
CA SER A 269 3.93 8.52 6.92
C SER A 269 3.71 7.28 6.07
N GLU A 270 4.59 6.28 6.17
CA GLU A 270 4.43 5.04 5.41
C GLU A 270 3.09 4.37 5.76
N TYR A 271 2.84 4.22 7.05
CA TYR A 271 1.64 3.58 7.56
C TYR A 271 0.41 4.49 7.41
N ASP A 272 0.55 5.78 7.73
CA ASP A 272 -0.55 6.75 7.63
C ASP A 272 -1.13 6.83 6.21
N ARG A 273 -0.28 6.84 5.19
CA ARG A 273 -0.71 6.86 3.78
C ARG A 273 -1.54 5.63 3.40
N LYS A 274 -1.14 4.45 3.89
CA LYS A 274 -1.86 3.20 3.64
C LYS A 274 -3.23 3.22 4.32
N LEU A 275 -3.26 3.67 5.58
CA LEU A 275 -4.47 3.74 6.40
C LEU A 275 -5.49 4.77 5.90
N GLN A 276 -5.03 5.85 5.24
CA GLN A 276 -5.91 6.82 4.58
C GLN A 276 -6.58 6.28 3.31
N ASN A 277 -6.05 5.22 2.70
CA ASN A 277 -6.60 4.61 1.48
C ASN A 277 -6.78 3.08 1.64
N PRO A 278 -7.59 2.64 2.62
CA PRO A 278 -7.60 1.24 3.03
C PRO A 278 -8.14 0.29 1.95
N LEU A 279 -9.00 0.80 1.07
CA LEU A 279 -9.56 0.07 -0.07
C LEU A 279 -8.54 -0.25 -1.18
N GLU A 280 -7.41 0.45 -1.23
CA GLU A 280 -6.33 0.21 -2.21
C GLU A 280 -5.19 -0.64 -1.60
N TRP A 281 -4.94 -0.48 -0.30
CA TRP A 281 -3.82 -1.14 0.37
C TRP A 281 -4.15 -2.50 0.96
N TYR A 282 -5.38 -2.69 1.46
CA TYR A 282 -5.76 -3.87 2.22
C TYR A 282 -6.89 -4.68 1.58
N CYS A 283 -7.41 -4.23 0.44
CA CYS A 283 -8.57 -4.83 -0.20
C CYS A 283 -8.21 -5.38 -1.58
N TYR A 284 -8.69 -6.58 -1.89
CA TYR A 284 -8.42 -7.24 -3.18
C TYR A 284 -9.70 -7.83 -3.77
N ASN A 285 -9.86 -7.68 -5.09
CA ASN A 285 -10.95 -8.27 -5.86
C ASN A 285 -10.51 -9.63 -6.42
N PHE A 286 -11.31 -10.68 -6.20
CA PHE A 286 -11.21 -11.95 -6.95
C PHE A 286 -12.17 -11.96 -8.16
#